data_AF-A0A960TS27-F1
#
_entry.id   AF-A0A960TS27-F1
#
_cell.length_a   1.000
_cell.length_b   1.000
_cell.length_c   1.000
_cell.angle_alpha   90.00
_cell.angle_beta   90.00
_cell.angle_gamma   90.00
#
_symmetry.space_group_name_H-M   'P 1'
#
loop_
_entity.id
_entity.type
_entity.pdbx_description
1 polymer ?
#
loop_
_entity_poly.entity_id
_entity_poly.type
_entity_poly.pdbx_seq_one_letter_code
_entity_poly.pdbx_strand_id
1 'polypeptide(L)'
;MTKELTRYVRTLTFIWLAFLTAPIVYAFIGWMIQGQRADAEPATLPPVVPAVLAVAGVLAAGALFLFSRASLERVVRGETPLTGLATAPVSTPAGLQEHEAELLRRYPAFQTAMILRWAGFESLTLLGLVAAVMGAGLQPLLIGAALSVGLTFLARPRLPEFLAACRRSLR
;
A
#
# COMPACT_ATOMS: atom_id res chain seq x y z
N MET A 1 24.76 -9.84 7.11
CA MET A 1 23.71 -8.85 6.76
C MET A 1 24.16 -7.50 7.31
N THR A 2 24.31 -6.47 6.48
CA THR A 2 24.83 -5.16 6.92
C THR A 2 23.83 -4.44 7.84
N LYS A 3 24.32 -3.58 8.74
CA LYS A 3 23.46 -2.81 9.67
C LYS A 3 22.38 -2.00 8.95
N GLU A 4 22.70 -1.48 7.76
CA GLU A 4 21.76 -0.74 6.93
C GLU A 4 20.62 -1.61 6.39
N LEU A 5 20.92 -2.81 5.88
CA LEU A 5 19.90 -3.73 5.38
C LEU A 5 18.91 -4.12 6.49
N THR A 6 19.42 -4.34 7.71
CA THR A 6 18.57 -4.59 8.89
C THR A 6 17.65 -3.41 9.21
N ARG A 7 18.17 -2.17 9.14
CA ARG A 7 17.36 -0.95 9.33
C ARG A 7 16.26 -0.86 8.27
N TYR A 8 16.60 -1.07 7.01
CA TYR A 8 15.65 -1.04 5.90
C TYR A 8 14.53 -2.08 6.04
N VAL A 9 14.86 -3.32 6.38
CA VAL A 9 13.88 -4.39 6.65
C VAL A 9 12.92 -3.98 7.75
N ARG A 10 13.45 -3.46 8.86
CA ARG A 10 12.65 -3.01 10.01
C ARG A 10 11.70 -1.89 9.61
N THR A 11 12.19 -0.88 8.91
CA THR A 11 11.37 0.23 8.41
C THR A 11 10.24 -0.26 7.51
N LEU A 12 10.55 -1.10 6.52
CA LEU A 12 9.53 -1.63 5.61
C LEU A 12 8.49 -2.49 6.32
N THR A 13 8.92 -3.29 7.30
CA THR A 13 8.02 -4.12 8.12
C THR A 13 7.11 -3.25 8.98
N PHE A 14 7.65 -2.18 9.57
CA PHE A 14 6.87 -1.23 10.37
C PHE A 14 5.81 -0.52 9.52
N ILE A 15 6.20 -0.05 8.33
CA ILE A 15 5.28 0.58 7.38
C ILE A 15 4.17 -0.42 6.96
N TRP A 16 4.55 -1.66 6.64
CA TRP A 16 3.58 -2.70 6.33
C TRP A 16 2.58 -2.96 7.47
N LEU A 17 3.06 -3.03 8.72
CA LEU A 17 2.21 -3.18 9.89
C LEU A 17 1.26 -1.99 10.06
N ALA A 18 1.71 -0.76 9.77
CA ALA A 18 0.85 0.42 9.83
C ALA A 18 -0.29 0.34 8.79
N PHE A 19 0.01 -0.05 7.55
CA PHE A 19 -1.02 -0.28 6.53
C PHE A 19 -1.95 -1.45 6.89
N LEU A 20 -1.46 -2.45 7.63
CA LEU A 20 -2.28 -3.58 8.08
C LEU A 20 -3.24 -3.18 9.21
N THR A 21 -2.86 -2.22 10.07
CA THR A 21 -3.67 -1.78 11.20
C THR A 21 -4.59 -0.60 10.87
N ALA A 22 -4.24 0.25 9.91
CA ALA A 22 -5.04 1.42 9.54
C ALA A 22 -6.51 1.08 9.18
N PRO A 23 -6.84 0.00 8.45
CA PRO A 23 -8.22 -0.37 8.17
C PRO A 23 -9.07 -0.64 9.42
N ILE A 24 -8.44 -1.16 10.49
CA ILE A 24 -9.11 -1.42 11.77
C ILE A 24 -9.46 -0.10 12.45
N VAL A 25 -8.54 0.87 12.41
CA VAL A 25 -8.76 2.22 12.95
C VAL A 25 -9.88 2.92 12.17
N TYR A 26 -9.90 2.81 10.84
CA TYR A 26 -10.98 3.37 10.01
C TYR A 26 -12.33 2.72 10.30
N ALA A 27 -12.38 1.41 10.47
CA ALA A 27 -13.60 0.70 10.86
C ALA A 27 -14.14 1.20 12.21
N PHE A 28 -13.26 1.41 13.20
CA PHE A 28 -13.62 1.97 14.49
C PHE A 28 -14.13 3.42 14.38
N ILE A 29 -13.48 4.27 13.58
CA ILE A 29 -13.95 5.63 13.31
C ILE A 29 -15.34 5.62 12.68
N GLY A 30 -15.56 4.81 11.64
CA GLY A 30 -16.87 4.72 11.00
C GLY A 30 -17.97 4.23 11.94
N TRP A 31 -17.65 3.28 12.84
CA TRP A 31 -18.57 2.85 13.89
C TRP A 31 -18.95 3.98 14.84
N MET A 32 -17.99 4.78 15.31
CA MET A 32 -18.27 5.96 16.14
C MET A 32 -19.16 6.97 15.42
N ILE A 33 -18.88 7.26 14.14
CA ILE A 33 -19.66 8.20 13.32
C ILE A 33 -21.12 7.74 13.18
N GLN A 34 -21.35 6.43 13.00
CA GLN A 34 -22.69 5.87 12.89
C GLN A 34 -23.43 5.87 14.23
N GLY A 35 -22.73 5.63 15.34
CA GLY A 35 -23.30 5.77 16.69
C GLY A 35 -23.81 7.19 16.97
N GLN A 36 -23.10 8.22 16.52
CA GLN A 36 -23.52 9.61 16.65
C GLN A 36 -24.71 10.00 15.74
N ARG A 37 -24.99 9.21 14.70
CA ARG A 37 -26.08 9.46 13.75
C ARG A 37 -27.39 8.78 14.11
N ALA A 38 -27.38 7.85 15.06
CA ALA A 38 -28.60 7.18 15.53
C ALA A 38 -29.65 8.19 16.04
N ASP A 39 -29.20 9.37 16.50
CA ASP A 39 -30.05 10.45 17.01
C ASP A 39 -30.28 11.61 16.02
N ALA A 40 -29.76 11.52 14.78
CA ALA A 40 -29.86 12.58 13.78
C ALA A 40 -30.82 12.20 12.63
N GLU A 41 -31.57 13.18 12.09
CA GLU A 41 -32.40 12.94 10.91
C GLU A 41 -31.55 12.42 9.72
N PRO A 42 -32.00 11.37 9.01
CA PRO A 42 -31.22 10.80 7.92
C PRO A 42 -31.16 11.79 6.75
N ALA A 43 -29.97 12.32 6.48
CA ALA A 43 -29.72 13.07 5.26
C ALA A 43 -29.81 12.11 4.05
N THR A 44 -30.89 12.21 3.28
CA THR A 44 -31.07 11.45 2.03
C THR A 44 -30.18 12.03 0.94
N LEU A 45 -29.04 11.40 0.71
CA LEU A 45 -28.20 11.68 -0.45
C LEU A 45 -28.81 11.06 -1.72
N PRO A 46 -28.65 11.70 -2.90
CA PRO A 46 -29.07 11.11 -4.16
C PRO A 46 -28.36 9.76 -4.37
N PRO A 47 -29.07 8.68 -4.77
CA PRO A 47 -28.52 7.33 -4.86
C PRO A 47 -27.37 7.18 -5.87
N VAL A 48 -27.20 8.15 -6.76
CA VAL A 48 -26.14 8.18 -7.78
C VAL A 48 -24.76 8.49 -7.18
N VAL A 49 -24.67 9.30 -6.12
CA VAL A 49 -23.37 9.78 -5.60
C VAL A 49 -22.54 8.64 -4.97
N PRO A 50 -23.11 7.76 -4.10
CA PRO A 50 -22.37 6.63 -3.54
C PRO A 50 -21.91 5.63 -4.61
N ALA A 51 -22.72 5.41 -5.65
CA ALA A 51 -22.40 4.47 -6.73
C ALA A 51 -21.22 4.97 -7.58
N VAL A 52 -21.19 6.26 -7.92
CA VAL A 52 -20.08 6.86 -8.68
C VAL A 52 -18.77 6.82 -7.89
N LEU A 53 -18.81 7.13 -6.59
CA LEU A 53 -17.61 7.07 -5.74
C LEU A 53 -17.09 5.63 -5.58
N ALA A 54 -17.99 4.65 -5.44
CA ALA A 54 -17.61 3.25 -5.36
C ALA A 54 -16.90 2.78 -6.65
N VAL A 55 -17.47 3.10 -7.82
CA VAL A 55 -16.87 2.72 -9.13
C VAL A 55 -15.52 3.42 -9.35
N ALA A 56 -15.45 4.73 -9.15
CA ALA A 56 -14.21 5.49 -9.30
C ALA A 56 -13.11 4.98 -8.36
N GLY A 57 -13.48 4.64 -7.14
CA GLY A 57 -12.58 4.10 -6.15
C GLY A 57 -12.05 2.69 -6.48
N VAL A 58 -12.92 1.79 -6.94
CA VAL A 58 -12.50 0.45 -7.39
C VAL A 58 -11.57 0.54 -8.61
N LEU A 59 -11.87 1.44 -9.55
CA LEU A 59 -11.02 1.68 -10.72
C LEU A 59 -9.65 2.25 -10.32
N ALA A 60 -9.61 3.21 -9.38
CA ALA A 60 -8.37 3.77 -8.86
C ALA A 60 -7.53 2.71 -8.12
N ALA A 61 -8.15 1.90 -7.26
CA ALA A 61 -7.48 0.80 -6.57
C ALA A 61 -6.92 -0.25 -7.55
N GLY A 62 -7.69 -0.60 -8.59
CA GLY A 62 -7.25 -1.51 -9.65
C GLY A 62 -6.09 -0.93 -10.48
N ALA A 63 -6.15 0.35 -10.84
CA ALA A 63 -5.08 1.03 -11.55
C ALA A 63 -3.79 1.08 -10.71
N LEU A 64 -3.88 1.43 -9.42
CA LEU A 64 -2.74 1.40 -8.50
C LEU A 64 -2.16 -0.02 -8.34
N PHE A 65 -3.01 -1.05 -8.28
CA PHE A 65 -2.56 -2.43 -8.22
C PHE A 65 -1.76 -2.82 -9.47
N LEU A 66 -2.30 -2.56 -10.66
CA LEU A 66 -1.62 -2.85 -11.93
C LEU A 66 -0.32 -2.06 -12.07
N PHE A 67 -0.34 -0.77 -11.72
CA PHE A 67 0.83 0.09 -11.73
C PHE A 67 1.92 -0.43 -10.77
N SER A 68 1.54 -0.83 -9.55
CA SER A 68 2.49 -1.37 -8.56
C SER A 68 3.13 -2.66 -9.03
N ARG A 69 2.35 -3.55 -9.67
CA ARG A 69 2.85 -4.82 -10.22
C ARG A 69 3.84 -4.56 -11.36
N ALA A 70 3.47 -3.71 -12.31
CA ALA A 70 4.34 -3.33 -13.42
C ALA A 70 5.63 -2.67 -12.90
N SER A 71 5.53 -1.84 -11.86
CA SER A 71 6.69 -1.18 -11.23
C SER A 71 7.61 -2.19 -10.58
N LEU A 72 7.07 -3.16 -9.81
CA LEU A 72 7.87 -4.23 -9.20
C LEU A 72 8.59 -5.09 -10.25
N GLU A 73 7.91 -5.45 -11.34
CA GLU A 73 8.52 -6.21 -12.45
C GLU A 73 9.68 -5.43 -13.10
N ARG A 74 9.52 -4.12 -13.30
CA ARG A 74 10.58 -3.23 -13.81
C ARG A 74 11.78 -3.13 -12.85
N VAL A 75 11.53 -2.94 -11.55
CA VAL A 75 12.60 -2.90 -10.53
C VAL A 75 13.42 -4.18 -10.54
N VAL A 76 12.77 -5.33 -10.66
CA VAL A 76 13.47 -6.64 -10.71
C VAL A 76 14.35 -6.74 -11.96
N ARG A 77 13.89 -6.22 -13.10
CA ARG A 77 14.66 -6.19 -14.36
C ARG A 77 15.80 -5.17 -14.37
N GLY A 78 15.92 -4.32 -13.34
CA GLY A 78 16.90 -3.23 -13.31
C GLY A 78 16.50 -2.02 -14.14
N GLU A 79 15.26 -2.00 -14.65
CA GLU A 79 14.67 -0.81 -15.25
C GLU A 79 14.29 0.14 -14.10
N THR A 80 14.88 1.34 -14.05
CA THR A 80 14.51 2.36 -13.06
C THR A 80 13.10 2.89 -13.36
N PRO A 81 12.06 2.49 -12.60
CA PRO A 81 10.68 2.81 -12.98
C PRO A 81 10.27 4.24 -12.56
N LEU A 82 11.10 4.93 -11.77
CA LEU A 82 10.75 6.12 -11.00
C LEU A 82 11.76 7.26 -11.22
N THR A 83 12.15 7.52 -12.47
CA THR A 83 13.18 8.50 -12.87
C THR A 83 12.88 9.97 -12.51
N GLY A 84 11.84 10.27 -11.73
CA GLY A 84 11.48 11.62 -11.29
C GLY A 84 11.31 11.81 -9.77
N LEU A 85 11.31 10.74 -8.97
CA LEU A 85 11.38 10.85 -7.51
C LEU A 85 12.86 10.84 -7.17
N ALA A 86 13.41 12.00 -6.82
CA ALA A 86 14.79 12.16 -6.37
C ALA A 86 15.05 11.28 -5.14
N THR A 87 15.34 10.01 -5.36
CA THR A 87 15.87 9.12 -4.33
C THR A 87 17.24 9.65 -4.02
N ALA A 88 17.40 10.23 -2.84
CA ALA A 88 18.68 10.67 -2.31
C ALA A 88 19.74 9.59 -2.60
N PRO A 89 20.95 9.96 -3.04
CA PRO A 89 21.99 8.99 -3.35
C PRO A 89 22.17 8.07 -2.15
N VAL A 90 21.88 6.78 -2.34
CA VAL A 90 22.19 5.77 -1.32
C VAL A 90 23.70 5.78 -1.23
N SER A 91 24.24 6.34 -0.14
CA SER A 91 25.66 6.36 0.16
C SER A 91 26.11 4.91 0.25
N THR A 92 26.75 4.39 -0.79
CA THR A 92 27.22 3.00 -0.83
C THR A 92 28.18 2.79 0.34
N PRO A 93 27.85 1.91 1.32
CA PRO A 93 28.79 1.62 2.39
C PRO A 93 30.13 1.16 1.82
N ALA A 94 31.23 1.75 2.29
CA ALA A 94 32.57 1.32 1.91
C ALA A 94 32.78 -0.15 2.29
N GLY A 95 33.26 -0.97 1.35
CA GLY A 95 33.55 -2.39 1.56
C GLY A 95 32.44 -3.37 1.14
N LEU A 96 31.36 -2.91 0.50
CA LEU A 96 30.39 -3.79 -0.15
C LEU A 96 30.92 -4.30 -1.50
N GLN A 97 30.66 -5.57 -1.80
CA GLN A 97 30.88 -6.08 -3.15
C GLN A 97 29.94 -5.36 -4.13
N GLU A 98 30.38 -5.14 -5.37
CA GLU A 98 29.66 -4.36 -6.38
C GLU A 98 28.22 -4.86 -6.60
N HIS A 99 28.00 -6.17 -6.48
CA HIS A 99 26.67 -6.76 -6.54
C HIS A 99 25.77 -6.41 -5.34
N GLU A 100 26.34 -6.20 -4.14
CA GLU A 100 25.56 -5.83 -2.94
C GLU A 100 25.17 -4.36 -2.98
N ALA A 101 26.06 -3.51 -3.52
CA ALA A 101 25.77 -2.11 -3.81
C ALA A 101 24.60 -1.97 -4.79
N GLU A 102 24.60 -2.75 -5.88
CA GLU A 102 23.52 -2.75 -6.87
C GLU A 102 22.18 -3.26 -6.28
N LEU A 103 22.22 -4.29 -5.43
CA LEU A 103 21.03 -4.76 -4.72
C LEU A 103 20.44 -3.70 -3.77
N LEU A 104 21.29 -2.93 -3.09
CA LEU A 104 20.87 -1.84 -2.21
C LEU A 104 20.32 -0.64 -3.01
N ARG A 105 20.86 -0.36 -4.19
CA ARG A 105 20.34 0.70 -5.09
C ARG A 105 18.92 0.43 -5.57
N ARG A 106 18.52 -0.84 -5.72
CA ARG A 106 17.16 -1.22 -6.15
C ARG A 106 16.14 -1.23 -5.00
N TYR A 107 16.61 -1.19 -3.75
CA TYR A 107 15.76 -1.28 -2.57
C TYR A 107 14.74 -0.13 -2.43
N PRO A 108 15.11 1.16 -2.63
CA PRO A 108 14.15 2.26 -2.55
C PRO A 108 12.98 2.11 -3.53
N ALA A 109 13.25 1.67 -4.76
CA ALA A 109 12.20 1.46 -5.75
C ALA A 109 11.27 0.30 -5.38
N PHE A 110 11.83 -0.78 -4.80
CA PHE A 110 11.03 -1.87 -4.23
C PHE A 110 10.14 -1.39 -3.07
N GLN A 111 10.72 -0.64 -2.12
CA GLN A 111 9.97 -0.07 -1.00
C GLN A 111 8.84 0.83 -1.49
N THR A 112 9.09 1.73 -2.44
CA THR A 112 8.06 2.62 -3.00
C THR A 112 6.95 1.82 -3.69
N ALA A 113 7.30 0.83 -4.50
CA ALA A 113 6.29 0.02 -5.20
C ALA A 113 5.42 -0.80 -4.21
N MET A 114 6.00 -1.29 -3.11
CA MET A 114 5.25 -1.93 -2.04
C MET A 114 4.31 -0.95 -1.31
N ILE A 115 4.79 0.26 -1.00
CA ILE A 115 3.96 1.31 -0.38
C ILE A 115 2.78 1.68 -1.28
N LEU A 116 3.01 1.90 -2.57
CA LEU A 116 1.93 2.19 -3.53
C LEU A 116 0.91 1.06 -3.60
N ARG A 117 1.38 -0.20 -3.53
CA ARG A 117 0.50 -1.36 -3.51
C ARG A 117 -0.38 -1.39 -2.27
N TRP A 118 0.20 -1.16 -1.08
CA TRP A 118 -0.56 -1.15 0.18
C TRP A 118 -1.53 0.04 0.27
N ALA A 119 -1.10 1.23 -0.18
CA ALA A 119 -1.99 2.39 -0.29
C ALA A 119 -3.16 2.14 -1.24
N GLY A 120 -2.92 1.41 -2.34
CA GLY A 120 -3.98 0.94 -3.24
C GLY A 120 -5.00 0.05 -2.52
N PHE A 121 -4.57 -0.86 -1.65
CA PHE A 121 -5.48 -1.68 -0.86
C PHE A 121 -6.22 -0.88 0.21
N GLU A 122 -5.52 0.02 0.90
CA GLU A 122 -6.09 0.90 1.92
C GLU A 122 -7.22 1.78 1.36
N SER A 123 -7.10 2.20 0.09
CA SER A 123 -8.14 2.97 -0.58
C SER A 123 -9.51 2.27 -0.59
N LEU A 124 -9.56 0.94 -0.60
CA LEU A 124 -10.82 0.17 -0.49
C LEU A 124 -11.53 0.45 0.84
N THR A 125 -10.78 0.55 1.94
CA THR A 125 -11.33 0.87 3.25
C THR A 125 -11.77 2.33 3.32
N LEU A 126 -10.99 3.25 2.74
CA LEU A 126 -11.35 4.67 2.69
C LEU A 126 -12.64 4.91 1.90
N LEU A 127 -12.88 4.18 0.81
CA LEU A 127 -14.14 4.25 0.07
C LEU A 127 -15.31 3.76 0.92
N GLY A 128 -15.13 2.67 1.64
CA GLY A 128 -16.12 2.18 2.60
C GLY A 128 -16.38 3.18 3.73
N LEU A 129 -15.34 3.88 4.21
CA LEU A 129 -15.47 4.93 5.21
C LEU A 129 -16.26 6.13 4.67
N VAL A 130 -15.97 6.57 3.44
CA VAL A 130 -16.73 7.62 2.76
C VAL A 130 -18.19 7.21 2.62
N ALA A 131 -18.46 5.97 2.21
CA ALA A 131 -19.84 5.45 2.13
C ALA A 131 -20.53 5.48 3.51
N ALA A 132 -19.84 5.10 4.58
CA ALA A 132 -20.37 5.18 5.94
C ALA A 132 -20.66 6.63 6.36
N VAL A 133 -19.77 7.58 6.04
CA VAL A 133 -19.96 9.02 6.22
C VAL A 133 -21.09 9.57 5.35
N MET A 134 -21.40 8.93 4.23
CA MET A 134 -22.55 9.26 3.39
C MET A 134 -23.85 8.59 3.84
N GLY A 135 -23.84 7.85 4.95
CA GLY A 135 -25.06 7.21 5.48
C GLY A 135 -25.44 5.90 4.80
N ALA A 136 -24.56 5.30 3.98
CA ALA A 136 -24.79 4.02 3.32
C ALA A 136 -24.61 2.79 4.25
N GLY A 137 -24.63 3.00 5.57
CA GLY A 137 -24.38 1.98 6.58
C GLY A 137 -22.89 1.65 6.79
N LEU A 138 -22.62 0.71 7.71
CA LEU A 138 -21.26 0.25 8.05
C LEU A 138 -20.76 -0.88 7.15
N GLN A 139 -21.65 -1.59 6.47
CA GLN A 139 -21.31 -2.78 5.69
C GLN A 139 -20.24 -2.50 4.62
N PRO A 140 -20.31 -1.41 3.83
CA PRO A 140 -19.27 -1.09 2.84
C PRO A 140 -17.88 -0.89 3.48
N LEU A 141 -17.83 -0.24 4.65
CA LEU A 141 -16.60 -0.05 5.42
C LEU A 141 -16.02 -1.38 5.90
N LEU A 142 -16.84 -2.25 6.48
CA LEU A 142 -16.37 -3.54 6.98
C LEU A 142 -15.87 -4.45 5.86
N ILE A 143 -16.55 -4.47 4.71
CA ILE A 143 -16.11 -5.22 3.52
C ILE A 143 -14.79 -4.66 3.00
N GLY A 144 -14.70 -3.33 2.82
CA GLY A 144 -13.47 -2.67 2.37
C GLY A 144 -12.29 -2.86 3.34
N ALA A 145 -12.54 -2.85 4.65
CA ALA A 145 -11.55 -3.14 5.68
C ALA A 145 -11.05 -4.59 5.60
N ALA A 146 -11.96 -5.57 5.51
CA ALA A 146 -11.59 -6.98 5.42
C ALA A 146 -10.76 -7.27 4.17
N LEU A 147 -11.16 -6.73 3.01
CA LEU A 147 -10.40 -6.87 1.76
C LEU A 147 -9.03 -6.21 1.84
N SER A 148 -8.94 -4.98 2.35
CA SER A 148 -7.68 -4.26 2.51
C SER A 148 -6.70 -5.01 3.41
N VAL A 149 -7.17 -5.50 4.56
CA VAL A 149 -6.36 -6.29 5.51
C VAL A 149 -5.89 -7.58 4.85
N GLY A 150 -6.79 -8.33 4.19
CA GLY A 150 -6.45 -9.58 3.51
C GLY A 150 -5.40 -9.37 2.42
N LEU A 151 -5.59 -8.37 1.55
CA LEU A 151 -4.66 -8.06 0.46
C LEU A 151 -3.31 -7.56 0.99
N THR A 152 -3.31 -6.71 2.01
CA THR A 152 -2.08 -6.21 2.65
C THR A 152 -1.31 -7.33 3.33
N PHE A 153 -2.02 -8.26 4.00
CA PHE A 153 -1.41 -9.45 4.59
C PHE A 153 -0.77 -10.36 3.55
N LEU A 154 -1.48 -10.63 2.43
CA LEU A 154 -0.95 -11.41 1.32
C LEU A 154 0.24 -10.73 0.64
N ALA A 155 0.26 -9.40 0.61
CA ALA A 155 1.36 -8.58 0.12
C ALA A 155 2.41 -8.26 1.19
N ARG A 156 2.68 -9.19 2.11
CA ARG A 156 3.78 -9.07 3.08
C ARG A 156 5.11 -8.78 2.37
N PRO A 157 5.98 -7.92 2.91
CA PRO A 157 7.28 -7.66 2.30
C PRO A 157 8.16 -8.93 2.31
N ARG A 158 8.44 -9.48 1.13
CA ARG A 158 9.28 -10.68 0.95
C ARG A 158 10.68 -10.31 0.45
N LEU A 159 11.44 -9.65 1.31
CA LEU A 159 12.78 -9.18 0.95
C LEU A 159 13.74 -10.30 0.48
N PRO A 160 13.77 -11.50 1.08
CA PRO A 160 14.65 -12.57 0.61
C PRO A 160 14.35 -13.00 -0.83
N GLU A 161 13.06 -13.09 -1.19
CA GLU A 161 12.61 -13.45 -2.55
C GLU A 161 12.98 -12.36 -3.55
N PHE A 162 12.80 -11.09 -3.18
CA PHE A 162 13.21 -9.95 -4.00
C PHE A 162 14.73 -9.94 -4.26
N LEU A 163 15.54 -10.08 -3.20
CA LEU A 163 17.00 -10.11 -3.32
C LEU A 163 17.46 -11.30 -4.18
N ALA A 164 16.82 -12.47 -4.05
CA ALA A 164 17.09 -13.62 -4.90
C ALA A 164 16.69 -13.39 -6.37
N ALA A 165 15.58 -12.69 -6.63
CA ALA A 165 15.16 -12.32 -7.98
C ALA A 165 16.14 -11.34 -8.62
N CYS A 166 16.58 -10.29 -7.91
CA CYS A 166 17.56 -9.35 -8.42
C CYS A 166 18.91 -10.02 -8.68
N ARG A 167 19.39 -10.92 -7.81
CA ARG A 167 20.61 -11.71 -8.08
C ARG A 167 20.52 -12.54 -9.36
N ARG A 168 19.35 -13.12 -9.65
CA ARG A 168 19.14 -13.87 -10.89
C ARG A 168 19.16 -12.98 -12.13
N SER A 169 18.66 -11.74 -12.03
CA SER A 169 18.68 -10.78 -13.14
C SER A 169 20.06 -10.22 -13.47
N LEU A 170 21.04 -10.40 -12.57
CA LEU A 170 22.42 -9.90 -12.71
C LEU A 170 23.39 -10.97 -13.23
N ARG A 171 22.93 -12.21 -13.41
CA ARG A 171 23.71 -13.32 -14.01
C ARG A 171 23.32 -13.47 -15.46
#